data_AF-A0A349B6E0-F1
#
_entry.id   AF-A0A349B6E0-F1
#
_cell.length_a   1.000
_cell.length_b   1.000
_cell.length_c   1.000
_cell.angle_alpha   90.00
_cell.angle_beta   90.00
_cell.angle_gamma   90.00
#
_symmetry.space_group_name_H-M   'P 1'
#
loop_
_entity.id
_entity.type
_entity.pdbx_description
1 polymer ?
#
loop_
_entity_poly.entity_id
_entity_poly.type
_entity_poly.pdbx_seq_one_letter_code
_entity_poly.pdbx_strand_id
1 'polypeptide(L)'
;RTYVMGERGAANEPATADDIARMAEMVESGLRAGALGFSTSRTPIHKSVDGELVPGTTAGTDEILGIGEAIRRVGHGVFEYSPDHVKVGDEFGWMRELAALTGRPVSFNLNQPDTDPDYWQTSLRLLEEAASDGLPVVAQVAGRAIGILFAFELTLHPFLFKPA
;
A
#
# COMPACT_ATOMS: atom_id res chain seq x y z
N ARG A 1 12.02 -4.26 -2.90
CA ARG A 1 12.52 -3.66 -4.15
C ARG A 1 14.03 -3.38 -4.13
N THR A 2 14.55 -2.34 -3.45
CA THR A 2 15.98 -1.96 -3.53
C THR A 2 16.96 -3.11 -3.28
N TYR A 3 16.70 -3.97 -2.29
CA TYR A 3 17.57 -5.12 -2.01
C TYR A 3 17.67 -6.13 -3.17
N VAL A 4 16.57 -6.37 -3.89
CA VAL A 4 16.50 -7.37 -4.97
C VAL A 4 16.89 -6.76 -6.33
N MET A 5 16.40 -5.54 -6.59
CA MET A 5 16.48 -4.88 -7.89
C MET A 5 17.64 -3.87 -7.99
N GLY A 6 18.27 -3.51 -6.87
CA GLY A 6 19.30 -2.46 -6.80
C GLY A 6 18.74 -1.09 -7.19
N GLU A 7 19.51 -0.35 -7.99
CA GLU A 7 19.16 0.99 -8.50
C GLU A 7 17.81 1.03 -9.23
N ARG A 8 17.46 -0.02 -10.00
CA ARG A 8 16.14 -0.10 -10.65
C ARG A 8 14.99 -0.05 -9.65
N GLY A 9 15.19 -0.73 -8.51
CA GLY A 9 14.22 -0.71 -7.41
C GLY A 9 14.13 0.65 -6.73
N ALA A 10 15.27 1.32 -6.56
CA ALA A 10 15.32 2.69 -6.04
C ALA A 10 14.62 3.68 -6.97
N ALA A 11 14.77 3.50 -8.29
CA ALA A 11 14.15 4.31 -9.34
C ALA A 11 12.69 3.93 -9.64
N ASN A 12 12.07 3.04 -8.84
CA ASN A 12 10.68 2.61 -9.01
C ASN A 12 10.35 1.97 -10.38
N GLU A 13 11.35 1.42 -11.08
CA GLU A 13 11.13 0.69 -12.33
C GLU A 13 10.18 -0.52 -12.11
N PRO A 14 9.46 -0.96 -13.15
CA PRO A 14 8.67 -2.19 -13.08
C PRO A 14 9.55 -3.39 -12.70
N ALA A 15 9.08 -4.21 -11.76
CA ALA A 15 9.74 -5.45 -11.39
C ALA A 15 9.58 -6.48 -12.51
N THR A 16 10.64 -7.23 -12.80
CA THR A 16 10.54 -8.40 -13.70
C THR A 16 9.98 -9.61 -12.95
N ALA A 17 9.58 -10.66 -13.68
CA ALA A 17 9.13 -11.91 -13.07
C ALA A 17 10.17 -12.50 -12.08
N ASP A 18 11.46 -12.41 -12.42
CA ASP A 18 12.56 -12.88 -11.55
C ASP A 18 12.69 -12.02 -10.30
N ASP A 19 12.53 -10.69 -10.43
CA ASP A 19 12.54 -9.77 -9.28
C ASP A 19 11.40 -10.11 -8.32
N ILE A 20 10.19 -10.33 -8.85
CA ILE A 20 8.99 -10.67 -8.09
C ILE A 20 9.19 -12.01 -7.37
N ALA A 21 9.71 -13.03 -8.06
CA ALA A 21 9.97 -14.34 -7.46
C ALA A 21 10.93 -14.23 -6.27
N ARG A 22 12.05 -13.51 -6.42
CA ARG A 22 13.02 -13.29 -5.32
C ARG A 22 12.43 -12.48 -4.17
N MET A 23 11.64 -11.43 -4.46
CA MET A 23 10.95 -10.67 -3.41
C MET A 23 9.94 -11.55 -2.65
N ALA A 24 9.20 -12.39 -3.36
CA ALA A 24 8.26 -13.33 -2.76
C ALA A 24 8.96 -14.37 -1.87
N GLU A 25 10.13 -14.89 -2.28
CA GLU A 25 10.96 -15.79 -1.44
C GLU A 25 11.38 -15.13 -0.13
N MET A 26 11.80 -13.86 -0.19
CA MET A 26 12.17 -13.11 1.02
C MET A 26 10.97 -12.89 1.95
N VAL A 27 9.79 -12.56 1.38
CA VAL A 27 8.55 -12.40 2.17
C VAL A 27 8.15 -13.71 2.81
N GLU A 28 8.20 -14.83 2.07
CA GLU A 28 7.94 -16.16 2.61
C GLU A 28 8.89 -16.50 3.76
N SER A 29 10.19 -16.26 3.59
CA SER A 29 11.19 -16.48 4.63
C SER A 29 10.89 -15.63 5.88
N GLY A 30 10.52 -14.36 5.70
CA GLY A 30 10.18 -13.46 6.81
C GLY A 30 8.95 -13.92 7.59
N LEU A 31 7.91 -14.35 6.88
CA LEU A 31 6.70 -14.90 7.51
C LEU A 31 7.02 -16.18 8.29
N ARG A 32 7.77 -17.13 7.71
CA ARG A 32 8.19 -18.36 8.41
C ARG A 32 9.07 -18.08 9.63
N ALA A 33 9.82 -16.98 9.62
CA ALA A 33 10.62 -16.53 10.76
C ALA A 33 9.81 -15.81 11.86
N GLY A 34 8.50 -15.58 11.65
CA GLY A 34 7.59 -15.02 12.64
C GLY A 34 7.09 -13.60 12.34
N ALA A 35 7.31 -13.07 11.14
CA ALA A 35 6.67 -11.81 10.74
C ALA A 35 5.15 -11.96 10.74
N LEU A 36 4.44 -10.93 11.22
CA LEU A 36 2.97 -10.90 11.25
C LEU A 36 2.35 -10.76 9.87
N GLY A 37 3.08 -10.24 8.90
CA GLY A 37 2.54 -9.90 7.60
C GLY A 37 3.55 -9.19 6.71
N PHE A 38 3.03 -8.63 5.62
CA PHE A 38 3.75 -7.78 4.68
C PHE A 38 3.00 -6.46 4.54
N SER A 39 3.73 -5.35 4.41
CA SER A 39 3.13 -4.04 4.16
C SER A 39 3.73 -3.35 2.94
N THR A 40 2.92 -2.54 2.26
CA THR A 40 3.35 -1.72 1.13
C THR A 40 2.63 -0.38 1.11
N SER A 41 3.19 0.58 0.37
CA SER A 41 2.67 1.94 0.29
C SER A 41 2.71 2.44 -1.15
N ARG A 42 1.56 2.92 -1.65
CA ARG A 42 1.42 3.53 -2.99
C ARG A 42 0.91 4.97 -2.94
N THR A 43 1.02 5.59 -1.77
CA THR A 43 0.68 7.00 -1.60
C THR A 43 1.74 7.91 -2.24
N PRO A 44 1.36 8.97 -2.95
CA PRO A 44 2.30 9.92 -3.55
C PRO A 44 2.93 10.88 -2.53
N ILE A 45 2.48 10.86 -1.27
CA ILE A 45 3.00 11.74 -0.20
C ILE A 45 4.30 11.22 0.40
N HIS A 46 4.62 9.94 0.23
CA HIS A 46 5.87 9.34 0.71
C HIS A 46 7.00 9.58 -0.29
N LYS A 47 7.91 10.46 0.09
CA LYS A 47 9.04 10.88 -0.74
C LYS A 47 10.37 10.80 0.03
N SER A 48 11.46 10.57 -0.69
CA SER A 48 12.82 10.70 -0.20
C SER A 48 13.15 12.17 0.09
N VAL A 49 14.34 12.41 0.68
CA VAL A 49 14.85 13.77 0.91
C VAL A 49 15.06 14.55 -0.38
N ASP A 50 15.29 13.85 -1.50
CA ASP A 50 15.43 14.42 -2.84
C ASP A 50 14.07 14.67 -3.52
N GLY A 51 12.96 14.33 -2.85
CA GLY A 51 11.60 14.51 -3.36
C GLY A 51 11.09 13.39 -4.26
N GLU A 52 11.87 12.33 -4.44
CA GLU A 52 11.52 11.17 -5.27
C GLU A 52 10.58 10.22 -4.53
N LEU A 53 9.67 9.57 -5.25
CA LEU A 53 8.75 8.60 -4.65
C LEU A 53 9.52 7.41 -4.06
N VAL A 54 9.09 6.94 -2.90
CA VAL A 54 9.73 5.79 -2.25
C VAL A 54 9.56 4.50 -3.06
N PRO A 55 10.50 3.56 -3.01
CA PRO A 55 10.39 2.29 -3.71
C PRO A 55 9.11 1.51 -3.35
N GLY A 56 8.31 1.18 -4.35
CA GLY A 56 7.03 0.47 -4.19
C GLY A 56 5.81 1.33 -4.49
N THR A 57 5.96 2.64 -4.60
CA THR A 57 4.82 3.53 -4.87
C THR A 57 4.09 3.18 -6.17
N THR A 58 4.81 2.69 -7.17
CA THR A 58 4.27 2.33 -8.49
C THR A 58 4.23 0.82 -8.74
N ALA A 59 4.40 -0.02 -7.71
CA ALA A 59 4.46 -1.48 -7.84
C ALA A 59 3.19 -2.04 -8.52
N GLY A 60 3.34 -2.73 -9.65
CA GLY A 60 2.21 -3.27 -10.41
C GLY A 60 1.38 -4.31 -9.66
N THR A 61 0.17 -4.58 -10.14
CA THR A 61 -0.71 -5.62 -9.59
C THR A 61 -0.06 -7.00 -9.64
N ASP A 62 0.70 -7.30 -10.69
CA ASP A 62 1.48 -8.53 -10.85
C ASP A 62 2.53 -8.70 -9.74
N GLU A 63 3.23 -7.62 -9.37
CA GLU A 63 4.16 -7.61 -8.23
C GLU A 63 3.43 -7.84 -6.91
N ILE A 64 2.29 -7.18 -6.70
CA ILE A 64 1.47 -7.34 -5.48
C ILE A 64 0.96 -8.78 -5.34
N LEU A 65 0.38 -9.35 -6.39
CA LEU A 65 -0.15 -10.71 -6.37
C LEU A 65 0.97 -11.75 -6.28
N GLY A 66 2.12 -11.51 -6.93
CA GLY A 66 3.29 -12.37 -6.81
C GLY A 66 3.87 -12.41 -5.39
N ILE A 67 3.85 -11.29 -4.66
CA ILE A 67 4.14 -11.27 -3.23
C ILE A 67 3.03 -11.96 -2.43
N GLY A 68 1.76 -11.77 -2.82
CA GLY A 68 0.60 -12.47 -2.25
C GLY A 68 0.73 -13.99 -2.27
N GLU A 69 1.30 -14.56 -3.34
CA GLU A 69 1.57 -15.99 -3.43
C GLU A 69 2.46 -16.51 -2.29
N ALA A 70 3.42 -15.71 -1.80
CA ALA A 70 4.23 -16.08 -0.64
C ALA A 70 3.37 -16.21 0.64
N ILE A 71 2.47 -15.26 0.88
CA ILE A 71 1.51 -15.30 1.99
C ILE A 71 0.63 -16.54 1.88
N ARG A 72 0.12 -16.83 0.67
CA ARG A 72 -0.71 -18.02 0.41
C ARG A 72 0.05 -19.32 0.71
N ARG A 73 1.30 -19.46 0.25
CA ARG A 73 2.14 -20.65 0.49
C ARG A 73 2.45 -20.89 1.96
N VAL A 74 2.68 -19.81 2.72
CA VAL A 74 2.92 -19.90 4.17
C VAL A 74 1.63 -20.19 4.93
N GLY A 75 0.50 -19.69 4.45
CA GLY A 75 -0.83 -19.95 5.03
C GLY A 75 -1.17 -19.06 6.23
N HIS A 76 -0.33 -18.07 6.57
CA HIS A 76 -0.61 -17.07 7.60
C HIS A 76 -0.03 -15.70 7.22
N GLY A 77 -0.51 -14.67 7.91
CA GLY A 77 -0.07 -13.29 7.76
C GLY A 77 -1.20 -12.32 7.41
N VAL A 78 -0.92 -11.03 7.50
CA VAL A 78 -1.76 -9.93 6.99
C VAL A 78 -1.04 -9.22 5.83
N PHE A 79 -1.78 -8.76 4.84
CA PHE A 79 -1.26 -7.81 3.85
C PHE A 79 -1.75 -6.41 4.21
N GLU A 80 -0.85 -5.49 4.47
CA GLU A 80 -1.18 -4.09 4.79
C GLU A 80 -0.82 -3.15 3.64
N TYR A 81 -1.70 -2.18 3.40
CA TYR A 81 -1.60 -1.27 2.27
C TYR A 81 -1.91 0.18 2.65
N SER A 82 -0.99 1.10 2.34
CA SER A 82 -1.26 2.54 2.40
C SER A 82 -1.60 3.10 1.01
N PRO A 83 -2.88 3.41 0.73
CA PRO A 83 -3.32 3.86 -0.58
C PRO A 83 -3.04 5.32 -0.90
N ASP A 84 -3.15 5.66 -2.18
CA ASP A 84 -3.60 6.97 -2.60
C ASP A 84 -5.10 7.10 -2.27
N HIS A 85 -5.45 7.85 -1.23
CA HIS A 85 -6.79 7.83 -0.63
C HIS A 85 -7.92 8.23 -1.59
N VAL A 86 -7.62 8.98 -2.65
CA VAL A 86 -8.59 9.35 -3.69
C VAL A 86 -8.81 8.27 -4.75
N LYS A 87 -8.03 7.17 -4.72
CA LYS A 87 -8.04 6.08 -5.71
C LYS A 87 -8.38 4.71 -5.12
N VAL A 88 -8.86 4.65 -3.87
CA VAL A 88 -9.19 3.37 -3.22
C VAL A 88 -10.14 2.53 -4.09
N GLY A 89 -11.12 3.15 -4.75
CA GLY A 89 -12.02 2.46 -5.66
C GLY A 89 -11.33 1.78 -6.85
N ASP A 90 -10.36 2.45 -7.46
CA ASP A 90 -9.61 1.93 -8.62
C ASP A 90 -8.72 0.74 -8.23
N GLU A 91 -8.29 0.71 -6.96
CA GLU A 91 -7.38 -0.30 -6.41
C GLU A 91 -8.11 -1.44 -5.70
N PHE A 92 -9.41 -1.32 -5.50
CA PHE A 92 -10.20 -2.32 -4.78
C PHE A 92 -10.26 -3.67 -5.50
N GLY A 93 -10.14 -3.67 -6.82
CA GLY A 93 -10.13 -4.89 -7.64
C GLY A 93 -9.00 -5.84 -7.25
N TRP A 94 -7.75 -5.36 -7.19
CA TRP A 94 -6.63 -6.21 -6.82
C TRP A 94 -6.65 -6.57 -5.34
N MET A 95 -7.20 -5.72 -4.47
CA MET A 95 -7.34 -6.04 -3.04
C MET A 95 -8.26 -7.26 -2.85
N ARG A 96 -9.38 -7.31 -3.59
CA ARG A 96 -10.29 -8.46 -3.61
C ARG A 96 -9.62 -9.70 -4.18
N GLU A 97 -8.90 -9.56 -5.29
CA GLU A 97 -8.15 -10.66 -5.91
C GLU A 97 -7.11 -11.24 -4.95
N LEU A 98 -6.34 -10.39 -4.29
CA LEU A 98 -5.34 -10.78 -3.30
C LEU A 98 -5.97 -11.46 -2.08
N ALA A 99 -7.09 -10.94 -1.58
CA ALA A 99 -7.83 -11.52 -0.47
C ALA A 99 -8.38 -12.91 -0.83
N ALA A 100 -8.91 -13.08 -2.05
CA ALA A 100 -9.37 -14.37 -2.57
C ALA A 100 -8.21 -15.36 -2.77
N LEU A 101 -7.09 -14.88 -3.32
CA LEU A 101 -5.89 -15.68 -3.57
C LEU A 101 -5.32 -16.24 -2.26
N THR A 102 -5.15 -15.39 -1.26
CA THR A 102 -4.46 -15.75 -0.01
C THR A 102 -5.41 -16.33 1.02
N GLY A 103 -6.70 -15.98 0.96
CA GLY A 103 -7.66 -16.21 2.03
C GLY A 103 -7.26 -15.54 3.34
N ARG A 104 -6.35 -14.55 3.31
CA ARG A 104 -5.79 -13.85 4.48
C ARG A 104 -6.24 -12.39 4.51
N PRO A 105 -6.26 -11.72 5.67
CA PRO A 105 -6.69 -10.33 5.76
C PRO A 105 -5.86 -9.39 4.89
N VAL A 106 -6.56 -8.54 4.13
CA VAL A 106 -5.98 -7.38 3.43
C VAL A 106 -6.49 -6.13 4.14
N SER A 107 -5.58 -5.35 4.70
CA SER A 107 -5.87 -4.16 5.52
C SER A 107 -5.38 -2.91 4.82
N PHE A 108 -6.19 -1.85 4.76
CA PHE A 108 -5.74 -0.56 4.23
C PHE A 108 -6.13 0.64 5.12
N ASN A 109 -5.39 1.73 5.00
CA ASN A 109 -5.70 2.97 5.72
C ASN A 109 -6.86 3.72 5.02
N LEU A 110 -7.99 3.82 5.70
CA LEU A 110 -9.13 4.64 5.27
C LEU A 110 -8.95 6.06 5.82
N ASN A 111 -8.99 7.03 4.91
CA ASN A 111 -8.92 8.45 5.23
C ASN A 111 -10.01 9.21 4.47
N GLN A 112 -10.32 10.40 4.96
CA GLN A 112 -11.18 11.37 4.29
C GLN A 112 -10.28 12.37 3.55
N PRO A 113 -10.21 12.35 2.21
CA PRO A 113 -9.42 13.31 1.46
C PRO A 113 -10.11 14.68 1.42
N ASP A 114 -9.34 15.76 1.49
CA ASP A 114 -9.87 17.14 1.46
C ASP A 114 -10.60 17.46 0.14
N THR A 115 -10.16 16.86 -0.97
CA THR A 115 -10.73 17.08 -2.31
C THR A 115 -12.06 16.36 -2.51
N ASP A 116 -12.32 15.30 -1.75
CA ASP A 116 -13.57 14.54 -1.77
C ASP A 116 -13.92 14.03 -0.36
N PRO A 117 -14.48 14.90 0.50
CA PRO A 117 -14.75 14.59 1.91
C PRO A 117 -15.70 13.41 2.15
N ASP A 118 -16.45 12.97 1.14
CA ASP A 118 -17.41 11.88 1.25
C ASP A 118 -16.91 10.57 0.61
N TYR A 119 -15.71 10.55 0.03
CA TYR A 119 -15.16 9.37 -0.66
C TYR A 119 -15.02 8.14 0.25
N TRP A 120 -14.88 8.34 1.56
CA TRP A 120 -14.88 7.24 2.53
C TRP A 120 -16.15 6.38 2.47
N GLN A 121 -17.30 6.96 2.08
CA GLN A 121 -18.56 6.21 1.91
C GLN A 121 -18.44 5.19 0.79
N THR A 122 -17.77 5.54 -0.31
CA THR A 122 -17.45 4.60 -1.39
C THR A 122 -16.56 3.47 -0.88
N SER A 123 -15.56 3.79 -0.06
CA SER A 123 -14.69 2.77 0.54
C SER A 123 -15.45 1.80 1.45
N LEU A 124 -16.39 2.30 2.27
CA LEU A 124 -17.24 1.45 3.11
C LEU A 124 -18.17 0.55 2.29
N ARG A 125 -18.80 1.07 1.25
CA ARG A 125 -19.64 0.26 0.35
C ARG A 125 -18.86 -0.88 -0.29
N LEU A 126 -17.63 -0.60 -0.75
CA LEU A 126 -16.74 -1.63 -1.31
C LEU A 126 -16.35 -2.70 -0.28
N LEU A 127 -16.12 -2.29 0.98
CA LEU A 127 -15.87 -3.22 2.09
C LEU A 127 -17.10 -4.10 2.40
N GLU A 128 -18.31 -3.53 2.35
CA GLU A 128 -19.57 -4.28 2.50
C GLU A 128 -19.74 -5.32 1.38
N GLU A 129 -19.46 -4.92 0.13
CA GLU A 129 -19.47 -5.82 -1.03
C GLU A 129 -18.46 -6.97 -0.83
N ALA A 130 -17.21 -6.67 -0.45
CA ALA A 130 -16.19 -7.69 -0.14
C ALA A 130 -16.62 -8.63 1.00
N ALA A 131 -17.20 -8.09 2.07
CA ALA A 131 -17.69 -8.89 3.18
C ALA A 131 -18.84 -9.82 2.76
N SER A 132 -19.76 -9.36 1.90
CA SER A 132 -20.85 -10.19 1.37
C SER A 132 -20.34 -11.36 0.51
N ASP A 133 -19.19 -11.19 -0.13
CA ASP A 133 -18.51 -12.23 -0.90
C ASP A 133 -17.58 -13.12 -0.04
N GLY A 134 -17.52 -12.89 1.27
CA GLY A 134 -16.68 -13.63 2.20
C GLY A 134 -15.19 -13.31 2.09
N LEU A 135 -14.83 -12.18 1.48
CA LEU A 135 -13.44 -11.75 1.32
C LEU A 135 -12.96 -10.96 2.55
N PRO A 136 -11.81 -11.30 3.15
CA PRO A 136 -11.31 -10.65 4.36
C PRO A 136 -10.58 -9.32 4.06
N VAL A 137 -11.28 -8.34 3.48
CA VAL A 137 -10.76 -6.98 3.28
C VAL A 137 -11.26 -6.08 4.40
N VAL A 138 -10.36 -5.36 5.06
CA VAL A 138 -10.67 -4.48 6.20
C VAL A 138 -10.02 -3.12 6.05
N ALA A 139 -10.63 -2.10 6.64
CA ALA A 139 -10.03 -0.76 6.73
C ALA A 139 -9.59 -0.43 8.16
N GLN A 140 -8.51 0.32 8.26
CA GLN A 140 -8.01 0.93 9.49
C GLN A 140 -8.32 2.42 9.48
N VAL A 141 -8.89 2.93 10.57
CA VAL A 141 -9.17 4.36 10.77
C VAL A 141 -8.30 4.89 11.90
N ALA A 142 -7.68 6.04 11.70
CA ALA A 142 -6.91 6.69 12.74
C ALA A 142 -7.84 7.23 13.85
N GLY A 143 -7.51 6.97 15.12
CA GLY A 143 -8.27 7.49 16.27
C GLY A 143 -8.15 9.01 16.49
N ARG A 144 -7.38 9.69 15.64
CA ARG A 144 -7.19 11.15 15.63
C ARG A 144 -6.80 11.62 14.24
N ALA A 145 -6.96 12.91 13.97
CA ALA A 145 -6.47 13.53 12.75
C ALA A 145 -4.94 13.35 12.58
N ILE A 146 -4.52 13.16 11.33
CA ILE A 146 -3.10 13.18 10.94
C ILE A 146 -2.64 14.64 11.00
N GLY A 147 -1.57 14.90 11.75
CA GLY A 147 -0.95 16.21 11.84
C GLY A 147 0.29 16.26 10.96
N ILE A 148 0.53 17.39 10.31
CA ILE A 148 1.74 17.65 9.52
C ILE A 148 2.54 18.74 10.23
N LEU A 149 3.85 18.57 10.35
CA LEU A 149 4.74 19.59 10.88
C LEU A 149 5.14 20.56 9.76
N PHE A 150 4.90 21.85 9.99
CA PHE A 150 5.29 22.92 9.08
C PHE A 150 6.44 23.71 9.71
N ALA A 151 7.47 24.00 8.92
CA ALA A 151 8.52 24.95 9.29
C ALA A 151 9.14 25.57 8.03
N PHE A 152 9.78 26.74 8.17
CA PHE A 152 10.41 27.44 7.05
C PHE A 152 11.48 26.62 6.33
N GLU A 153 12.16 25.73 7.05
CA GLU A 153 13.25 24.89 6.54
C GLU A 153 12.76 23.54 6.01
N LEU A 154 11.46 23.22 6.14
CA LEU A 154 10.88 21.98 5.66
C LEU A 154 10.30 22.14 4.26
N THR A 155 10.14 21.02 3.56
CA THR A 155 9.51 20.97 2.24
C THR A 155 8.05 21.42 2.26
N LEU A 156 7.37 21.30 3.41
CA LEU A 156 6.06 21.89 3.69
C LEU A 156 6.22 23.08 4.64
N HIS A 157 6.00 24.29 4.12
CA HIS A 157 5.98 25.53 4.90
C HIS A 157 4.67 26.30 4.65
N PRO A 158 4.21 27.16 5.59
CA PRO A 158 2.89 27.80 5.51
C PRO A 158 2.65 28.69 4.28
N PHE A 159 3.70 29.06 3.55
CA PHE A 159 3.65 29.95 2.38
C PHE A 159 3.77 29.21 1.04
N LEU A 160 3.90 27.87 1.05
CA LEU A 160 4.19 27.06 -0.15
C LEU A 160 3.15 27.27 -1.27
N PHE A 161 1.87 27.40 -0.92
CA PHE A 161 0.76 27.57 -1.87
C PHE A 161 0.40 29.04 -2.15
N LYS A 162 1.17 29.98 -1.58
CA LYS A 162 1.03 31.43 -1.81
C LYS A 162 2.42 32.07 -2.01
N PRO A 163 3.19 31.65 -3.04
CA PRO A 163 4.39 32.39 -3.42
C PRO A 163 3.95 33.78 -3.92
N ALA A 164 4.69 34.81 -3.50
CA ALA A 164 4.41 36.22 -3.85
C ALA A 164 4.51 36.48 -5.36
#